data_AF-A0A6B3LWL1-F1
#
_entry.id   AF-A0A6B3LWL1-F1
#
_cell.length_a   1.000
_cell.length_b   1.000
_cell.length_c   1.000
_cell.angle_alpha   90.00
_cell.angle_beta   90.00
_cell.angle_gamma   90.00
#
_symmetry.space_group_name_H-M   'P 1'
#
loop_
_entity.id
_entity.type
_entity.pdbx_description
1 polymer ?
#
loop_
_entity_poly.entity_id
_entity_poly.type
_entity_poly.pdbx_seq_one_letter_code
_entity_poly.pdbx_strand_id
1 'polypeptide(L)'
;MHPYVINSINAVILIVAGLIVFFIHPAQPAVALVAPGLGTMLLACTYHLRKHNRFVTHTVTALTLLAAIVVISRLNAAGEDWDTRHMLLLLMGLSCMVAVGVFISSFIKERRLRNNSIYKDDL
;
A
#
# COMPACT_ATOMS: atom_id res chain seq x y z
N MET A 1 -5.50 14.52 -4.17
CA MET A 1 -5.44 13.64 -2.99
C MET A 1 -4.01 13.63 -2.47
N HIS A 2 -3.76 13.87 -1.18
CA HIS A 2 -2.41 13.79 -0.63
C HIS A 2 -2.04 12.32 -0.41
N PRO A 3 -0.82 11.86 -0.78
CA PRO A 3 -0.41 10.46 -0.65
C PRO A 3 -0.63 9.83 0.74
N TYR A 4 -0.60 10.62 1.82
CA TYR A 4 -0.84 10.11 3.18
C TYR A 4 -2.28 9.60 3.37
N VAL A 5 -3.27 10.25 2.76
CA VAL A 5 -4.69 9.87 2.92
C VAL A 5 -4.91 8.49 2.29
N ILE A 6 -4.42 8.31 1.07
CA ILE A 6 -4.57 7.06 0.33
C ILE A 6 -3.80 5.93 0.99
N ASN A 7 -2.60 6.21 1.50
CA ASN A 7 -1.84 5.22 2.26
C ASN A 7 -2.58 4.79 3.53
N SER A 8 -3.17 5.73 4.27
CA SER A 8 -3.94 5.41 5.48
C SER A 8 -5.17 4.55 5.17
N ILE A 9 -5.89 4.86 4.08
CA ILE A 9 -7.04 4.05 3.63
C ILE A 9 -6.58 2.65 3.26
N ASN A 10 -5.51 2.53 2.46
CA ASN A 10 -4.97 1.23 2.06
C ASN A 10 -4.52 0.40 3.27
N ALA A 11 -3.83 1.02 4.21
CA ALA A 11 -3.40 0.39 5.46
C ALA A 11 -4.58 -0.14 6.28
N VAL A 12 -5.64 0.66 6.44
CA VAL A 12 -6.85 0.24 7.17
C VAL A 12 -7.54 -0.92 6.46
N ILE A 13 -7.64 -0.90 5.13
CA ILE A 13 -8.23 -1.99 4.34
C ILE A 13 -7.43 -3.29 4.54
N LEU A 14 -6.11 -3.23 4.44
CA LEU A 14 -5.21 -4.37 4.67
C LEU A 14 -5.38 -4.97 6.07
N ILE A 15 -5.52 -4.13 7.09
CA ILE A 15 -5.73 -4.56 8.48
C ILE A 15 -7.10 -5.23 8.63
N VAL A 16 -8.18 -4.51 8.29
CA VAL A 16 -9.55 -4.97 8.53
C VAL A 16 -9.85 -6.23 7.73
N ALA A 17 -9.59 -6.21 6.41
CA ALA A 17 -9.86 -7.36 5.58
C ALA A 17 -8.96 -8.56 5.94
N GLY A 18 -7.72 -8.31 6.38
CA GLY A 18 -6.79 -9.38 6.74
C GLY A 18 -7.15 -10.06 8.05
N LEU A 19 -7.64 -9.28 9.02
CA LEU A 19 -8.23 -9.80 10.25
C LEU A 19 -9.49 -10.61 9.96
N ILE A 20 -10.36 -10.14 9.06
CA ILE A 20 -11.55 -10.90 8.65
C ILE A 20 -11.15 -12.26 8.06
N VAL A 21 -10.18 -12.30 7.15
CA VAL A 21 -9.66 -13.57 6.58
C VAL A 21 -9.08 -14.48 7.68
N PHE A 22 -8.37 -13.92 8.66
CA PHE A 22 -7.82 -14.67 9.78
C PHE A 22 -8.90 -15.36 10.62
N PHE A 23 -10.01 -14.67 10.92
CA PHE A 23 -11.11 -15.25 11.69
C PHE A 23 -11.95 -16.25 10.90
N ILE A 24 -12.13 -16.05 9.59
CA ILE A 24 -12.93 -16.94 8.75
C ILE A 24 -12.17 -18.23 8.38
N HIS A 25 -10.85 -18.16 8.19
CA HIS A 25 -10.03 -19.31 7.77
C HIS A 25 -8.89 -19.62 8.76
N PRO A 26 -9.21 -20.27 9.90
CA PRO A 26 -8.23 -20.58 10.94
C PRO A 26 -7.17 -21.61 10.51
N ALA A 27 -7.34 -22.27 9.36
CA ALA A 27 -6.42 -23.28 8.85
C ALA A 27 -5.05 -22.71 8.41
N GLN A 28 -4.96 -21.41 8.08
CA GLN A 28 -3.71 -20.78 7.62
C GLN A 28 -3.47 -19.40 8.27
N PRO A 29 -3.31 -19.34 9.61
CA PRO A 29 -3.32 -18.09 10.37
C PRO A 29 -2.10 -17.21 10.07
N ALA A 30 -0.92 -17.81 9.93
CA ALA A 30 0.33 -17.08 9.65
C ALA A 30 0.29 -16.35 8.29
N VAL A 31 -0.38 -16.93 7.31
CA VAL A 31 -0.53 -16.36 5.96
C VAL A 31 -1.51 -15.19 5.97
N ALA A 32 -2.59 -15.28 6.74
CA ALA A 32 -3.60 -14.23 6.88
C ALA A 32 -3.07 -12.98 7.58
N LEU A 33 -2.16 -13.13 8.55
CA LEU A 33 -1.56 -12.02 9.32
C LEU A 33 -0.55 -11.17 8.54
N VAL A 34 -0.10 -11.61 7.35
CA VAL A 34 0.83 -10.83 6.52
C VAL A 34 0.21 -9.51 6.07
N ALA A 35 -1.05 -9.52 5.62
CA ALA A 35 -1.73 -8.30 5.18
C ALA A 35 -1.94 -7.28 6.33
N PRO A 36 -2.45 -7.68 7.52
CA PRO A 36 -2.50 -6.80 8.69
C PRO A 36 -1.12 -6.31 9.15
N GLY A 37 -0.10 -7.17 9.12
CA GLY A 37 1.28 -6.78 9.44
C GLY A 37 1.80 -5.66 8.51
N LEU A 38 1.57 -5.80 7.20
CA LEU A 38 1.93 -4.76 6.23
C LEU A 38 1.10 -3.49 6.41
N GLY A 39 -0.21 -3.63 6.66
CA GLY A 39 -1.09 -2.50 6.93
C GLY A 39 -0.69 -1.71 8.17
N THR A 40 -0.33 -2.39 9.27
CA THR A 40 0.15 -1.72 10.50
C THR A 40 1.47 -0.99 10.28
N MET A 41 2.43 -1.58 9.55
CA MET A 41 3.66 -0.89 9.17
C MET A 41 3.37 0.36 8.32
N LEU A 42 2.49 0.25 7.31
CA LEU A 42 2.10 1.39 6.47
C LEU A 42 1.44 2.50 7.30
N LEU A 43 0.59 2.15 8.27
CA LEU A 43 -0.07 3.10 9.15
C LEU A 43 0.92 3.82 10.08
N ALA A 44 1.86 3.07 10.66
CA ALA A 44 2.94 3.61 11.49
C ALA A 44 3.81 4.60 10.71
N CYS A 45 4.15 4.27 9.45
CA CYS A 45 4.89 5.19 8.61
C CYS A 45 4.05 6.39 8.15
N THR A 46 2.72 6.29 8.11
CA THR A 46 1.82 7.43 7.82
C THR A 46 1.88 8.50 8.92
N TYR A 47 2.00 8.08 10.17
CA TYR A 47 2.26 9.02 11.28
C TYR A 47 3.58 9.77 11.08
N HIS A 48 4.62 9.07 10.61
CA HIS A 48 5.93 9.65 10.32
C HIS A 48 5.97 10.52 9.05
N LEU A 49 5.14 10.23 8.04
CA LEU A 49 4.96 11.04 6.82
C LEU A 49 4.49 12.47 7.15
N ARG A 50 3.75 12.64 8.25
CA ARG A 50 3.29 13.95 8.72
C ARG A 50 4.43 14.91 9.07
N LYS A 51 5.64 14.37 9.29
CA LYS A 51 6.86 15.14 9.62
C LYS A 51 7.65 15.60 8.37
N HIS A 52 7.11 15.40 7.15
CA HIS A 52 7.71 15.87 5.88
C HIS A 52 9.17 15.44 5.61
N ASN A 53 9.62 14.33 6.22
CA ASN A 53 10.96 13.83 6.01
C ASN A 53 11.06 13.05 4.68
N ARG A 54 11.94 13.48 3.76
CA ARG A 54 12.12 12.86 2.43
C ARG A 54 12.44 11.36 2.51
N PHE A 55 13.22 10.95 3.51
CA PHE A 55 13.55 9.54 3.73
C PHE A 55 12.29 8.70 3.90
N VAL A 56 11.38 9.14 4.78
CA VAL A 56 10.13 8.44 5.10
C VAL A 56 9.25 8.29 3.86
N THR A 57 9.16 9.32 3.01
CA THR A 57 8.35 9.25 1.78
C THR A 57 8.84 8.15 0.83
N HIS A 58 10.16 8.01 0.67
CA HIS A 58 10.73 6.93 -0.14
C HIS A 58 10.48 5.56 0.50
N THR A 59 10.67 5.42 1.82
CA THR A 59 10.45 4.15 2.53
C THR A 59 9.00 3.69 2.44
N VAL A 60 8.04 4.61 2.66
CA VAL A 60 6.61 4.28 2.59
C VAL A 60 6.22 3.84 1.20
N THR A 61 6.74 4.51 0.19
CA THR A 61 6.38 4.14 -1.17
C THR A 61 6.96 2.78 -1.56
N ALA A 62 8.20 2.50 -1.16
CA ALA A 62 8.81 1.18 -1.34
C ALA A 62 8.01 0.09 -0.60
N LEU A 63 7.58 0.38 0.63
CA LEU A 63 6.75 -0.53 1.44
C LEU A 63 5.38 -0.77 0.79
N THR A 64 4.77 0.27 0.22
CA THR A 64 3.47 0.16 -0.47
C THR A 64 3.58 -0.68 -1.75
N LEU A 65 4.66 -0.50 -2.50
CA LEU A 65 4.99 -1.35 -3.66
C LEU A 65 5.18 -2.80 -3.26
N LEU A 66 5.92 -3.05 -2.18
CA LEU A 66 6.13 -4.39 -1.65
C LEU A 66 4.81 -5.02 -1.21
N ALA A 67 3.94 -4.26 -0.53
CA ALA A 67 2.62 -4.74 -0.13
C ALA A 67 1.76 -5.11 -1.35
N ALA A 68 1.81 -4.33 -2.44
CA ALA A 68 1.11 -4.67 -3.67
C ALA A 68 1.62 -5.97 -4.30
N ILE A 69 2.95 -6.16 -4.38
CA ILE A 69 3.55 -7.40 -4.91
C ILE A 69 3.15 -8.62 -4.07
N VAL A 70 3.14 -8.48 -2.74
CA VAL A 70 2.72 -9.56 -1.84
C VAL A 70 1.25 -9.90 -2.06
N VAL A 71 0.36 -8.91 -2.17
CA VAL A 71 -1.07 -9.18 -2.38
C VAL A 71 -1.34 -9.82 -3.75
N ILE A 72 -0.67 -9.35 -4.82
CA ILE A 72 -0.80 -9.95 -6.15
C ILE A 72 -0.30 -11.39 -6.17
N SER A 73 0.84 -11.68 -5.54
CA SER A 73 1.35 -13.06 -5.47
C SER A 73 0.41 -13.97 -4.66
N ARG A 74 -0.22 -13.46 -3.59
CA ARG A 74 -1.24 -14.18 -2.83
C ARG A 74 -2.50 -14.45 -3.63
N LEU A 75 -2.92 -13.50 -4.46
CA LEU A 75 -4.08 -13.66 -5.34
C LEU A 75 -3.84 -14.77 -6.37
N ASN A 76 -2.67 -14.79 -7.02
CA ASN A 76 -2.30 -15.86 -7.94
C ASN A 76 -2.19 -17.24 -7.25
N ALA A 77 -1.76 -17.28 -6.00
CA ALA A 77 -1.63 -18.52 -5.24
C ALA A 77 -2.96 -19.03 -4.64
N ALA A 78 -4.03 -18.24 -4.69
CA ALA A 78 -5.29 -18.59 -4.03
C ALA A 78 -6.08 -19.67 -4.81
N GLY A 79 -5.80 -19.86 -6.10
CA GLY A 79 -6.46 -20.86 -6.95
C GLY A 79 -7.70 -20.31 -7.66
N GLU A 80 -8.53 -21.20 -8.21
CA GLU A 80 -9.74 -20.83 -8.98
C GLU A 80 -11.03 -20.86 -8.15
N ASP A 81 -10.95 -21.21 -6.86
CA ASP A 81 -12.14 -21.32 -6.01
C ASP A 81 -12.63 -19.95 -5.55
N TRP A 82 -13.76 -19.48 -6.09
CA TRP A 82 -14.33 -18.16 -5.77
C TRP A 82 -15.04 -18.12 -4.40
N ASP A 83 -14.29 -18.31 -3.32
CA ASP A 83 -14.76 -18.19 -1.94
C ASP A 83 -14.56 -16.76 -1.39
N THR A 84 -15.16 -16.47 -0.24
CA THR A 84 -15.10 -15.20 0.52
C THR A 84 -13.66 -14.69 0.68
N ARG A 85 -12.69 -15.60 0.89
CA ARG A 85 -11.26 -15.28 0.94
C ARG A 85 -10.75 -14.63 -0.35
N HIS A 86 -11.14 -15.15 -1.51
CA HIS A 86 -10.72 -14.61 -2.81
C HIS A 86 -11.30 -13.23 -3.04
N MET A 87 -12.56 -13.01 -2.66
CA MET A 87 -13.20 -11.71 -2.77
C MET A 87 -12.49 -10.65 -1.89
N LEU A 88 -12.11 -11.01 -0.67
CA LEU A 88 -11.34 -10.13 0.23
C LEU A 88 -9.92 -9.87 -0.27
N LEU A 89 -9.22 -10.89 -0.80
CA LEU A 89 -7.91 -10.73 -1.42
C LEU A 89 -7.96 -9.82 -2.65
N LEU A 90 -8.99 -9.95 -3.48
CA LEU A 90 -9.23 -9.05 -4.61
C LEU A 90 -9.43 -7.61 -4.14
N LEU A 91 -10.25 -7.39 -3.12
CA LEU A 91 -10.50 -6.06 -2.57
C LEU A 91 -9.22 -5.42 -2.01
N MET A 92 -8.40 -6.18 -1.28
CA MET A 92 -7.07 -5.73 -0.83
C MET A 92 -6.16 -5.40 -2.02
N GLY A 93 -6.14 -6.26 -3.05
CA GLY A 93 -5.30 -6.09 -4.23
C GLY A 93 -5.64 -4.83 -5.00
N LEU A 94 -6.95 -4.59 -5.20
CA LEU A 94 -7.47 -3.41 -5.89
C LEU A 94 -7.13 -2.12 -5.13
N SER A 95 -7.27 -2.12 -3.80
CA SER A 95 -6.83 -1.02 -2.94
C SER A 95 -5.33 -0.75 -3.06
N CYS A 96 -4.50 -1.80 -3.00
CA CYS A 96 -3.06 -1.70 -3.17
C CYS A 96 -2.68 -1.13 -4.55
N MET A 97 -3.36 -1.56 -5.61
CA MET A 97 -3.10 -1.07 -6.97
C MET A 97 -3.41 0.42 -7.12
N VAL A 98 -4.53 0.89 -6.54
CA VAL A 98 -4.88 2.31 -6.49
C VAL A 98 -3.84 3.10 -5.69
N ALA A 99 -3.41 2.58 -4.54
CA ALA A 99 -2.39 3.22 -3.72
C ALA A 99 -1.06 3.37 -4.48
N VAL A 100 -0.60 2.30 -5.13
CA VAL A 100 0.62 2.31 -5.95
C VAL A 100 0.50 3.30 -7.10
N GLY A 101 -0.63 3.35 -7.82
CA GLY A 101 -0.84 4.30 -8.91
C GLY A 101 -0.69 5.75 -8.47
N VAL A 102 -1.21 6.09 -7.29
CA VAL A 102 -1.09 7.45 -6.73
C VAL A 102 0.33 7.73 -6.26
N PHE A 103 0.99 6.77 -5.63
CA PHE A 103 2.39 6.91 -5.21
C PHE A 103 3.34 7.10 -6.41
N ILE A 104 3.18 6.31 -7.46
CA ILE A 104 3.92 6.46 -8.72
C ILE A 104 3.64 7.84 -9.32
N SER A 105 2.38 8.28 -9.37
CA SER A 105 2.01 9.60 -9.87
C SER A 105 2.65 10.73 -9.06
N SER A 106 2.74 10.58 -7.74
CA SER A 106 3.44 11.51 -6.85
C SER A 106 4.93 11.58 -7.18
N PHE A 107 5.57 10.43 -7.41
CA PHE A 107 6.97 10.36 -7.83
C PHE A 107 7.22 11.00 -9.19
N ILE A 108 6.37 10.71 -10.18
CA ILE A 108 6.47 11.30 -11.51
C ILE A 108 6.28 12.81 -11.43
N LYS A 109 5.33 13.29 -10.62
CA LYS A 109 5.11 14.72 -10.38
C LYS A 109 6.34 15.38 -9.76
N GLU A 110 6.94 14.78 -8.74
CA GLU A 110 8.17 15.27 -8.09
C GLU A 110 9.34 15.29 -9.08
N ARG A 111 9.48 14.26 -9.93
CA ARG A 111 10.51 14.19 -10.97
C ARG A 111 10.30 15.25 -12.05
N ARG A 112 9.05 15.48 -12.50
CA ARG A 112 8.71 16.55 -13.44
C ARG A 112 8.97 17.93 -12.86
N LEU A 113 8.67 18.14 -11.57
CA LEU A 113 8.98 19.39 -10.87
C LEU A 113 10.49 19.61 -10.72
N ARG A 114 11.26 18.55 -10.47
CA ARG A 114 12.74 18.59 -10.51
C ARG A 114 13.30 18.85 -11.91
N ASN A 115 12.66 18.33 -12.95
CA ASN A 115 13.01 18.66 -14.34
C ASN A 115 12.57 20.08 -14.76
N ASN A 116 11.62 20.69 -14.03
CA ASN A 116 11.23 22.10 -14.19
C ASN A 116 12.07 23.06 -13.33
N SER A 117 13.05 22.59 -12.56
CA SER A 117 13.97 23.46 -11.81
C SER A 117 15.31 23.67 -12.52
N ILE A 118 15.36 23.51 -13.86
CA ILE A 118 16.51 23.90 -14.69
C ILE A 118 16.49 25.40 -15.06
N TYR A 119 15.50 26.19 -14.60
CA TYR A 119 15.59 27.66 -14.66
C TYR A 119 14.69 28.29 -13.59
N LYS A 120 15.24 28.41 -12.38
CA LYS A 120 15.13 29.68 -11.65
C LYS A 120 16.56 30.07 -11.30
N ASP A 121 17.29 30.40 -12.37
CA ASP A 121 18.37 31.35 -12.31
C ASP A 121 17.80 32.66 -11.73
N ASP A 122 18.58 33.26 -10.84
CA ASP A 122 18.80 34.69 -10.73
C ASP A 122 17.55 35.60 -10.69
N LEU A 123 17.15 36.00 -9.47
CA LEU A 123 16.60 37.31 -9.03
C LEU A 123 15.88 37.19 -7.69
#